data_AF-A0A850BJ21-F1
#
_entry.id   AF-A0A850BJ21-F1
#
_cell.length_a   1.000
_cell.length_b   1.000
_cell.length_c   1.000
_cell.angle_alpha   90.00
_cell.angle_beta   90.00
_cell.angle_gamma   90.00
#
_symmetry.space_group_name_H-M   'P 1'
#
loop_
_entity.id
_entity.type
_entity.pdbx_description
1 polymer ?
#
loop_
_entity_poly.entity_id
_entity_poly.type
_entity_poly.pdbx_seq_one_letter_code
_entity_poly.pdbx_strand_id
1 'polypeptide(L)'
;MAVRTAFSGEVARALALLGEGVGSPAVDALLDPGGAARMIRDLSEGGSLLLRAAPDLRAEAKGYAALPADPVWLKLVRGSGEVVTAPLRVRGEETKARRAKVKAVAVRTREEPCCDSASCKLSRTAASVWLEASDAGDGGPWLVAEARDLDAGAALASVRSVAGALAGALGVPLEIDGKAGEISAGEAGAEDFGEALKAGDIARFAMRGEGFRVVLRDYASRGPRETARRTLFIGVVLLAAAVGLWALFGARVRAGDQGLSVALGALAALVSLTAYAFLGVGRFAVSYAASSSPLVAMGRDRVVVAPWVSRRGEVDLRPEGRLGAAIPIGEVQGVSVLHRDGRKVVELATDHGPIDAMETEDAAVAEVVCEALRRGLDQVRHPGRGVSAKQRARAKAAAPA
;
A
#
# COMPACT_ATOMS: atom_id res chain seq x y z
N MET A 1 10.79 -1.16 18.20
CA MET A 1 10.17 -2.29 18.93
C MET A 1 8.78 -1.97 19.49
N ALA A 2 8.59 -0.96 20.35
CA ALA A 2 7.31 -0.73 21.05
C ALA A 2 6.06 -0.45 20.17
N VAL A 3 6.23 0.10 18.97
CA VAL A 3 5.09 0.33 18.03
C VAL A 3 4.63 -0.98 17.39
N ARG A 4 5.57 -1.88 17.07
CA ARG A 4 5.26 -3.20 16.51
C ARG A 4 4.48 -4.06 17.51
N THR A 5 4.87 -4.02 18.78
CA THR A 5 4.15 -4.78 19.84
C THR A 5 2.72 -4.27 20.04
N ALA A 6 2.48 -2.96 19.95
CA ALA A 6 1.13 -2.41 20.01
C ALA A 6 0.27 -2.84 18.81
N PHE A 7 0.80 -2.72 17.58
CA PHE A 7 0.09 -3.15 16.37
C PHE A 7 -0.27 -4.62 16.40
N SER A 8 0.70 -5.51 16.69
CA SER A 8 0.45 -6.95 16.78
C SER A 8 -0.60 -7.30 17.83
N GLY A 9 -0.62 -6.60 18.97
CA GLY A 9 -1.67 -6.78 19.98
C GLY A 9 -3.06 -6.31 19.51
N GLU A 10 -3.13 -5.20 18.78
CA GLU A 10 -4.39 -4.70 18.20
C GLU A 10 -4.93 -5.66 17.11
N VAL A 11 -4.06 -6.27 16.31
CA VAL A 11 -4.41 -7.29 15.31
C VAL A 11 -4.86 -8.59 15.99
N ALA A 12 -4.14 -9.05 17.01
CA ALA A 12 -4.53 -10.24 17.77
C ALA A 12 -5.93 -10.11 18.37
N ARG A 13 -6.28 -8.93 18.91
CA ARG A 13 -7.64 -8.65 19.39
C ARG A 13 -8.67 -8.67 18.27
N ALA A 14 -8.35 -8.14 17.09
CA ALA A 14 -9.26 -8.18 15.95
C ALA A 14 -9.55 -9.61 15.47
N LEU A 15 -8.50 -10.44 15.38
CA LEU A 15 -8.63 -11.85 14.99
C LEU A 15 -9.41 -12.66 16.04
N ALA A 16 -9.24 -12.36 17.33
CA ALA A 16 -10.01 -12.98 18.39
C ALA A 16 -11.52 -12.73 18.25
N LEU A 17 -11.96 -11.60 17.69
CA LEU A 17 -13.38 -11.35 17.39
C LEU A 17 -13.95 -12.33 16.35
N LEU A 18 -13.10 -12.93 15.52
CA LEU A 18 -13.47 -13.97 14.54
C LEU A 18 -13.28 -15.39 15.08
N GLY A 19 -12.84 -15.53 16.34
CA GLY A 19 -12.45 -16.80 16.93
C GLY A 19 -11.14 -17.35 16.38
N GLU A 20 -10.25 -16.49 15.89
CA GLU A 20 -8.99 -16.85 15.25
C GLU A 20 -7.77 -16.29 15.97
N GLY A 21 -6.60 -16.90 15.76
CA GLY A 21 -5.32 -16.44 16.31
C GLY A 21 -4.44 -15.79 15.24
N VAL A 22 -3.39 -15.07 15.69
CA VAL A 22 -2.37 -14.51 14.78
C VAL A 22 -1.62 -15.58 13.97
N GLY A 23 -1.60 -16.82 14.44
CA GLY A 23 -1.00 -17.96 13.74
C GLY A 23 -1.94 -18.67 12.77
N SER A 24 -3.23 -18.30 12.72
CA SER A 24 -4.18 -18.89 11.77
C SER A 24 -3.75 -18.57 10.34
N PRO A 25 -3.90 -19.52 9.39
CA PRO A 25 -3.60 -19.26 7.99
C PRO A 25 -4.57 -18.20 7.44
N ALA A 26 -4.04 -17.25 6.68
CA ALA A 26 -4.81 -16.20 6.04
C ALA A 26 -4.30 -15.90 4.63
N VAL A 27 -5.21 -15.43 3.78
CA VAL A 27 -4.91 -15.06 2.39
C VAL A 27 -5.25 -13.60 2.11
N ASP A 28 -4.53 -13.01 1.17
CA ASP A 28 -4.89 -11.72 0.56
C ASP A 28 -4.74 -11.84 -0.96
N ALA A 29 -5.87 -11.92 -1.66
CA ALA A 29 -5.88 -12.04 -3.12
C ALA A 29 -5.46 -10.75 -3.84
N LEU A 30 -5.35 -9.61 -3.13
CA LEU A 30 -4.72 -8.41 -3.67
C LEU A 30 -3.20 -8.50 -3.67
N LEU A 31 -2.59 -9.35 -2.83
CA LEU A 31 -1.17 -9.66 -2.85
C LEU A 31 -0.89 -10.87 -3.75
N ASP A 32 -1.51 -12.00 -3.43
CA ASP A 32 -1.32 -13.32 -4.05
C ASP A 32 -2.67 -13.89 -4.54
N PRO A 33 -3.14 -13.47 -5.72
CA PRO A 33 -4.42 -13.93 -6.26
C PRO A 33 -4.44 -15.45 -6.52
N GLY A 34 -3.34 -16.04 -7.00
CA GLY A 34 -3.27 -17.48 -7.29
C GLY A 34 -3.31 -18.32 -6.02
N GLY A 35 -2.51 -17.96 -5.01
CA GLY A 35 -2.49 -18.61 -3.72
C GLY A 35 -3.83 -18.52 -2.99
N ALA A 36 -4.45 -17.35 -3.01
CA ALA A 36 -5.79 -17.17 -2.45
C ALA A 36 -6.84 -18.04 -3.15
N ALA A 37 -6.85 -18.06 -4.49
CA ALA A 37 -7.80 -18.87 -5.25
C ALA A 37 -7.64 -20.37 -4.99
N ARG A 38 -6.39 -20.87 -4.91
CA ARG A 38 -6.09 -22.27 -4.55
C ARG A 38 -6.65 -22.60 -3.17
N MET A 39 -6.29 -21.82 -2.16
CA MET A 39 -6.71 -22.09 -0.78
C MET A 39 -8.22 -22.04 -0.58
N ILE A 40 -8.92 -21.14 -1.27
CA ILE A 40 -10.39 -21.07 -1.21
C ILE A 40 -11.01 -22.35 -1.82
N ARG A 41 -10.47 -22.84 -2.95
CA ARG A 41 -10.97 -24.07 -3.58
C ARG A 41 -10.71 -25.31 -2.73
N ASP A 42 -9.58 -25.34 -2.04
CA ASP A 42 -9.13 -26.48 -1.22
C ASP A 42 -9.81 -26.54 0.15
N LEU A 43 -10.66 -25.56 0.50
CA LEU A 43 -11.46 -25.62 1.73
C LEU A 43 -12.34 -26.87 1.74
N SER A 44 -12.26 -27.66 2.81
CA SER A 44 -13.20 -28.74 3.06
C SER A 44 -14.60 -28.20 3.32
N GLU A 45 -15.63 -29.02 3.13
CA GLU A 45 -17.01 -28.66 3.45
C GLU A 45 -17.12 -28.23 4.93
N GLY A 46 -17.74 -27.07 5.21
CA GLY A 46 -17.78 -26.46 6.55
C GLY A 46 -16.44 -25.93 7.08
N GLY A 47 -15.34 -26.06 6.32
CA GLY A 47 -14.04 -25.48 6.64
C GLY A 47 -14.07 -23.95 6.54
N SER A 48 -13.19 -23.28 7.30
CA SER A 48 -13.10 -21.83 7.33
C SER A 48 -11.73 -21.28 6.93
N LEU A 49 -11.72 -20.09 6.34
CA LEU A 49 -10.52 -19.37 5.94
C LEU A 49 -10.59 -17.90 6.34
N LEU A 50 -9.47 -17.35 6.80
CA LEU A 50 -9.30 -15.91 6.93
C LEU A 50 -8.89 -15.31 5.59
N LEU A 51 -9.69 -14.37 5.11
CA LEU A 51 -9.40 -13.56 3.93
C LEU A 51 -9.25 -12.11 4.36
N ARG A 52 -8.22 -11.43 3.86
CA ARG A 52 -8.15 -9.98 3.90
C ARG A 52 -8.85 -9.39 2.68
N ALA A 53 -9.71 -8.41 2.93
CA ALA A 53 -10.36 -7.64 1.88
C ALA A 53 -10.25 -6.15 2.21
N ALA A 54 -10.51 -5.30 1.23
CA ALA A 54 -10.38 -3.87 1.39
C ALA A 54 -11.74 -3.17 1.13
N PRO A 55 -12.14 -2.17 1.93
CA PRO A 55 -13.38 -1.45 1.66
C PRO A 55 -13.25 -0.61 0.38
N ASP A 56 -14.37 -0.12 -0.13
CA ASP A 56 -14.36 0.87 -1.20
C ASP A 56 -13.62 2.16 -0.76
N LEU A 57 -12.87 2.76 -1.69
CA LEU A 57 -12.13 3.99 -1.39
C LEU A 57 -12.99 5.20 -1.71
N ARG A 58 -12.92 6.21 -0.84
CA ARG A 58 -13.65 7.47 -1.05
C ARG A 58 -13.00 8.31 -2.16
N ALA A 59 -13.82 9.14 -2.78
CA ALA A 59 -13.48 9.95 -3.94
C ALA A 59 -12.15 10.72 -3.80
N GLU A 60 -11.43 10.79 -4.92
CA GLU A 60 -10.13 11.46 -5.07
C GLU A 60 -10.24 12.97 -4.81
N ALA A 61 -9.29 13.52 -4.05
CA ALA A 61 -9.06 14.96 -4.03
C ALA A 61 -8.21 15.36 -5.24
N LYS A 62 -8.46 16.54 -5.83
CA LYS A 62 -7.70 17.02 -7.00
C LYS A 62 -6.19 17.01 -6.71
N GLY A 63 -5.45 16.23 -7.51
CA GLY A 63 -3.99 16.10 -7.40
C GLY A 63 -3.51 15.09 -6.35
N TYR A 64 -4.41 14.29 -5.77
CA TYR A 64 -4.07 13.24 -4.81
C TYR A 64 -4.75 11.92 -5.21
N ALA A 65 -4.15 10.80 -4.79
CA ALA A 65 -4.77 9.49 -4.91
C ALA A 65 -6.00 9.39 -3.98
N ALA A 66 -6.76 8.29 -4.13
CA ALA A 66 -7.90 8.02 -3.27
C ALA A 66 -7.52 7.99 -1.78
N LEU A 67 -8.45 8.38 -0.91
CA LEU A 67 -8.24 8.37 0.53
C LEU A 67 -8.05 6.93 1.01
N PRO A 68 -6.92 6.58 1.65
CA PRO A 68 -6.70 5.21 2.10
C PRO A 68 -7.67 4.79 3.20
N ALA A 69 -7.99 3.50 3.20
CA ALA A 69 -8.79 2.86 4.22
C ALA A 69 -8.07 1.60 4.74
N ASP A 70 -8.37 1.25 5.99
CA ASP A 70 -7.85 0.02 6.60
C ASP A 70 -8.57 -1.20 5.98
N PRO A 71 -7.83 -2.25 5.60
CA PRO A 71 -8.40 -3.53 5.26
C PRO A 71 -9.28 -4.08 6.39
N VAL A 72 -10.06 -5.09 6.04
CA VAL A 72 -10.88 -5.84 6.99
C VAL A 72 -10.52 -7.31 6.91
N TRP A 73 -10.72 -7.99 8.02
CA TRP A 73 -10.70 -9.44 8.07
C TRP A 73 -12.09 -9.96 7.76
N LEU A 74 -12.14 -10.95 6.88
CA LEU A 74 -13.32 -11.74 6.56
C LEU A 74 -13.04 -13.19 6.95
N LYS A 75 -13.88 -13.78 7.78
CA LYS A 75 -13.91 -15.22 8.01
C LYS A 75 -14.95 -15.82 7.07
N LEU A 76 -14.45 -16.57 6.09
CA LEU A 76 -15.24 -17.34 5.13
C LEU A 76 -15.49 -18.73 5.73
N VAL A 77 -16.67 -19.30 5.46
CA VAL A 77 -16.98 -20.70 5.77
C VAL A 77 -17.55 -21.33 4.50
N ARG A 78 -16.98 -22.45 4.05
CA ARG A 78 -17.45 -23.12 2.85
C ARG A 78 -18.89 -23.63 3.01
N GLY A 79 -19.72 -23.38 2.01
CA GLY A 79 -21.15 -23.68 2.00
C GLY A 79 -22.02 -22.64 2.72
N SER A 80 -21.41 -21.58 3.28
CA SER A 80 -22.12 -20.47 3.92
C SER A 80 -22.13 -19.24 3.00
N GLY A 81 -23.32 -18.75 2.65
CA GLY A 81 -23.49 -17.43 2.01
C GLY A 81 -23.28 -16.25 2.97
N GLU A 82 -22.84 -16.51 4.20
CA GLU A 82 -22.51 -15.48 5.20
C GLU A 82 -21.01 -15.43 5.50
N VAL A 83 -20.52 -14.22 5.74
CA VAL A 83 -19.15 -13.95 6.21
C VAL A 83 -19.19 -13.24 7.56
N VAL A 84 -18.18 -13.49 8.39
CA VAL A 84 -17.97 -12.74 9.64
C VAL A 84 -16.84 -11.75 9.43
N THR A 85 -17.05 -10.48 9.76
CA THR A 85 -16.11 -9.40 9.49
C THR A 85 -15.59 -8.76 10.78
N ALA A 86 -14.32 -8.38 10.77
CA ALA A 86 -13.66 -7.62 11.82
C ALA A 86 -12.75 -6.55 11.18
N PRO A 87 -12.51 -5.40 11.85
CA PRO A 87 -11.51 -4.45 11.35
C PRO A 87 -10.12 -5.09 11.34
N LEU A 88 -9.17 -4.53 10.58
CA LEU A 88 -7.77 -4.99 10.63
C LEU A 88 -7.21 -5.05 12.07
N ARG A 89 -7.61 -4.08 12.90
CA ARG A 89 -7.09 -3.88 14.26
C ARG A 89 -8.11 -3.24 15.19
N VAL A 90 -8.03 -3.56 16.48
CA VAL A 90 -8.94 -3.04 17.52
C VAL A 90 -8.18 -2.12 18.48
N ARG A 91 -8.52 -0.81 18.47
CA ARG A 91 -7.88 0.23 19.30
C ARG A 91 -8.59 0.51 20.63
N GLY A 92 -9.80 -0.01 20.84
CA GLY A 92 -10.61 0.20 22.05
C GLY A 92 -11.61 -0.95 22.28
N GLU A 93 -12.38 -0.90 23.36
CA GLU A 93 -13.13 -2.07 23.86
C GLU A 93 -14.47 -2.33 23.14
N GLU A 94 -15.04 -1.34 22.46
CA GLU A 94 -16.41 -1.44 21.91
C GLU A 94 -16.51 -2.10 20.52
N THR A 95 -15.41 -2.60 19.96
CA THR A 95 -15.42 -3.16 18.61
C THR A 95 -15.90 -4.61 18.60
N LYS A 96 -16.94 -4.90 17.82
CA LYS A 96 -17.53 -6.25 17.68
C LYS A 96 -17.40 -6.75 16.25
N ALA A 97 -17.25 -8.07 16.10
CA ALA A 97 -17.41 -8.73 14.80
C ALA A 97 -18.85 -8.56 14.29
N ARG A 98 -19.00 -8.51 12.97
CA ARG A 98 -20.29 -8.38 12.30
C ARG A 98 -20.51 -9.56 11.37
N ARG A 99 -21.75 -10.00 11.23
CA ARG A 99 -22.14 -10.97 10.20
C ARG A 99 -22.71 -10.21 9.02
N ALA A 100 -22.38 -10.65 7.81
CA ALA A 100 -22.92 -10.09 6.60
C ALA A 100 -23.26 -11.21 5.62
N LYS A 101 -24.46 -11.16 5.06
CA LYS A 101 -24.89 -12.06 4.01
C LYS A 101 -24.37 -11.55 2.67
N VAL A 102 -23.63 -12.40 1.98
CA VAL A 102 -23.11 -12.13 0.63
C VAL A 102 -24.21 -12.46 -0.37
N LYS A 103 -24.54 -11.48 -1.21
CA LYS A 103 -25.52 -11.61 -2.27
C LYS A 103 -24.89 -12.20 -3.54
N ALA A 104 -23.70 -11.70 -3.89
CA ALA A 104 -22.99 -12.10 -5.10
C ALA A 104 -21.49 -11.83 -4.97
N VAL A 105 -20.71 -12.54 -5.78
CA VAL A 105 -19.33 -12.16 -6.10
C VAL A 105 -19.36 -11.40 -7.42
N ALA A 106 -19.04 -10.11 -7.41
CA ALA A 106 -19.11 -9.26 -8.59
C ALA A 106 -17.72 -8.97 -9.16
N VAL A 107 -17.51 -9.30 -10.44
CA VAL A 107 -16.36 -8.82 -11.23
C VAL A 107 -16.79 -7.54 -11.93
N ARG A 108 -16.07 -6.45 -11.68
CA ARG A 108 -16.31 -5.15 -12.32
C ARG A 108 -15.11 -4.78 -13.17
N THR A 109 -15.35 -4.32 -14.39
CA THR A 109 -14.32 -3.78 -15.28
C THR A 109 -14.45 -2.28 -15.45
N ARG A 110 -13.31 -1.61 -15.58
CA ARG A 110 -13.23 -0.20 -15.96
C ARG A 110 -12.05 0.04 -16.89
N GLU A 111 -12.22 0.96 -17.82
CA GLU A 111 -11.11 1.42 -18.65
C GLU A 111 -10.35 2.55 -17.95
N GLU A 112 -9.03 2.47 -17.98
CA GLU A 112 -8.12 3.47 -17.44
C GLU A 112 -7.11 3.90 -18.53
N PRO A 113 -6.69 5.17 -18.58
CA PRO A 113 -5.59 5.57 -19.45
C PRO A 113 -4.30 4.78 -19.13
N CYS A 114 -3.56 4.38 -20.17
CA CYS A 114 -2.30 3.65 -20.00
C CYS A 114 -1.19 4.51 -19.38
N CYS A 115 -1.06 5.79 -19.80
CA CYS A 115 -0.10 6.74 -19.22
C CYS A 115 -0.60 8.20 -19.20
N ASP A 116 0.14 9.08 -18.49
CA ASP A 116 -0.19 10.51 -18.39
C ASP A 116 0.22 11.31 -19.65
N SER A 117 0.75 10.64 -20.68
CA SER A 117 1.11 11.30 -21.93
C SER A 117 -0.15 11.66 -22.70
N ALA A 118 -0.34 12.95 -22.99
CA ALA A 118 -1.47 13.43 -23.80
C ALA A 118 -1.52 12.81 -25.21
N SER A 119 -0.38 12.33 -25.71
CA SER A 119 -0.27 11.63 -27.00
C SER A 119 -0.55 10.13 -26.94
N CYS A 120 -0.64 9.53 -25.75
CA CYS A 120 -0.88 8.10 -25.60
C CYS A 120 -2.38 7.79 -25.72
N LYS A 121 -2.74 6.99 -26.72
CA LYS A 121 -4.12 6.54 -26.95
C LYS A 121 -4.41 5.14 -26.37
N LEU A 122 -3.40 4.49 -25.78
CA LEU A 122 -3.58 3.18 -25.16
C LEU A 122 -4.41 3.31 -23.87
N SER A 123 -5.32 2.36 -23.67
CA SER A 123 -6.08 2.16 -22.44
C SER A 123 -5.68 0.82 -21.79
N ARG A 124 -5.98 0.70 -20.50
CA ARG A 124 -5.88 -0.52 -19.71
C ARG A 124 -7.26 -0.88 -19.19
N THR A 125 -7.51 -2.16 -19.04
CA THR A 125 -8.66 -2.66 -18.30
C THR A 125 -8.23 -2.94 -16.87
N ALA A 126 -8.91 -2.33 -15.91
CA ALA A 126 -8.83 -2.73 -14.51
C ALA A 126 -10.03 -3.63 -14.19
N ALA A 127 -9.75 -4.88 -13.81
CA ALA A 127 -10.75 -5.84 -13.38
C ALA A 127 -10.66 -6.01 -11.87
N SER A 128 -11.79 -5.96 -11.17
CA SER A 128 -11.86 -6.00 -9.71
C SER A 128 -12.92 -7.01 -9.24
N VAL A 129 -12.61 -7.78 -8.20
CA VAL A 129 -13.53 -8.72 -7.56
C VAL A 129 -14.05 -8.13 -6.27
N TRP A 130 -15.36 -8.03 -6.16
CA TRP A 130 -16.08 -7.48 -5.03
C TRP A 130 -16.98 -8.53 -4.39
N LEU A 131 -17.01 -8.56 -3.07
CA LEU A 131 -18.05 -9.25 -2.31
C LEU A 131 -19.18 -8.26 -2.03
N GLU A 132 -20.32 -8.47 -2.68
CA GLU A 132 -21.52 -7.66 -2.51
C GLU A 132 -22.35 -8.22 -1.34
N ALA A 133 -22.63 -7.41 -0.33
CA ALA A 133 -23.38 -7.82 0.85
C ALA A 133 -24.74 -7.11 0.93
N SER A 134 -25.79 -7.81 1.35
CA SER A 134 -27.16 -7.27 1.44
C SER A 134 -27.39 -6.37 2.65
N ASP A 135 -26.76 -6.69 3.78
CA ASP A 135 -27.00 -6.06 5.09
C ASP A 135 -25.74 -5.37 5.64
N ALA A 136 -24.81 -5.06 4.75
CA ALA A 136 -23.68 -4.23 5.08
C ALA A 136 -24.18 -2.80 5.31
N GLY A 137 -24.16 -2.30 6.55
CA GLY A 137 -24.27 -0.86 6.82
C GLY A 137 -23.08 -0.11 6.20
N ASP A 138 -22.23 0.56 6.99
CA ASP A 138 -20.93 1.06 6.50
C ASP A 138 -19.93 -0.07 6.13
N GLY A 139 -20.43 -1.28 5.87
CA GLY A 139 -19.69 -2.52 5.94
C GLY A 139 -19.13 -3.01 4.62
N GLY A 140 -19.73 -2.74 3.46
CA GLY A 140 -19.40 -3.32 2.16
C GLY A 140 -19.93 -2.44 1.03
N PRO A 141 -19.56 -2.68 -0.24
CA PRO A 141 -18.86 -3.87 -0.76
C PRO A 141 -17.38 -3.97 -0.38
N TRP A 142 -16.81 -5.18 -0.44
CA TRP A 142 -15.39 -5.44 -0.18
C TRP A 142 -14.62 -5.85 -1.43
N LEU A 143 -13.56 -5.12 -1.75
CA LEU A 143 -12.59 -5.48 -2.78
C LEU A 143 -11.72 -6.63 -2.28
N VAL A 144 -11.71 -7.74 -3.03
CA VAL A 144 -10.92 -8.94 -2.70
C VAL A 144 -9.75 -9.12 -3.65
N ALA A 145 -9.91 -8.84 -4.93
CA ALA A 145 -8.83 -8.96 -5.92
C ALA A 145 -8.91 -7.85 -6.96
N GLU A 146 -7.78 -7.49 -7.53
CA GLU A 146 -7.70 -6.51 -8.61
C GLU A 146 -6.51 -6.82 -9.52
N ALA A 147 -6.74 -6.71 -10.83
CA ALA A 147 -5.70 -6.78 -11.85
C ALA A 147 -5.88 -5.65 -12.88
N ARG A 148 -4.78 -5.26 -13.51
CA ARG A 148 -4.75 -4.27 -14.59
C ARG A 148 -3.91 -4.81 -15.73
N ASP A 149 -4.42 -4.70 -16.95
CA ASP A 149 -3.67 -5.10 -18.13
C ASP A 149 -4.07 -4.23 -19.34
N LEU A 150 -3.23 -4.18 -20.37
CA LEU A 150 -3.59 -3.61 -21.67
C LEU A 150 -4.56 -4.53 -22.42
N ASP A 151 -4.48 -5.83 -22.15
CA ASP A 151 -5.39 -6.84 -22.66
C ASP A 151 -6.54 -7.07 -21.66
N ALA A 152 -7.75 -6.72 -22.06
CA ALA A 152 -8.94 -6.87 -21.23
C ALA A 152 -9.19 -8.32 -20.79
N GLY A 153 -8.90 -9.30 -21.66
CA GLY A 153 -9.02 -10.72 -21.38
C GLY A 153 -8.01 -11.18 -20.33
N ALA A 154 -6.76 -10.72 -20.42
CA ALA A 154 -5.73 -11.02 -19.42
C ALA A 154 -6.07 -10.43 -18.04
N ALA A 155 -6.52 -9.18 -17.99
CA ALA A 155 -6.97 -8.55 -16.74
C ALA A 155 -8.14 -9.34 -16.10
N LEU A 156 -9.13 -9.73 -16.91
CA LEU A 156 -10.27 -10.53 -16.45
C LEU A 156 -9.85 -11.93 -15.98
N ALA A 157 -9.03 -12.65 -16.75
CA ALA A 157 -8.58 -13.99 -16.41
C ALA A 157 -7.84 -14.01 -15.06
N SER A 158 -7.00 -13.00 -14.80
CA SER A 158 -6.24 -12.88 -13.55
C SER A 158 -7.16 -12.86 -12.31
N VAL A 159 -8.32 -12.19 -12.38
CA VAL A 159 -9.23 -12.08 -11.23
C VAL A 159 -10.35 -13.12 -11.22
N ARG A 160 -10.70 -13.71 -12.37
CA ARG A 160 -11.75 -14.73 -12.49
C ARG A 160 -11.49 -15.96 -11.64
N SER A 161 -10.23 -16.40 -11.54
CA SER A 161 -9.85 -17.55 -10.72
C SER A 161 -10.23 -17.36 -9.23
N VAL A 162 -10.03 -16.15 -8.70
CA VAL A 162 -10.44 -15.77 -7.34
C VAL A 162 -11.97 -15.65 -7.25
N ALA A 163 -12.59 -14.99 -8.23
CA ALA A 163 -14.04 -14.77 -8.23
C ALA A 163 -14.83 -16.09 -8.24
N GLY A 164 -14.46 -17.02 -9.12
CA GLY A 164 -15.06 -18.34 -9.20
C GLY A 164 -14.84 -19.18 -7.94
N ALA A 165 -13.64 -19.14 -7.36
CA ALA A 165 -13.34 -19.81 -6.10
C ALA A 165 -14.23 -19.29 -4.96
N LEU A 166 -14.37 -17.97 -4.83
CA LEU A 166 -15.24 -17.35 -3.82
C LEU A 166 -16.71 -17.68 -4.03
N ALA A 167 -17.21 -17.55 -5.26
CA ALA A 167 -18.60 -17.84 -5.59
C ALA A 167 -18.95 -19.30 -5.28
N GLY A 168 -18.06 -20.23 -5.68
CA GLY A 168 -18.19 -21.65 -5.39
C GLY A 168 -18.12 -21.96 -3.89
N ALA A 169 -17.17 -21.37 -3.16
CA ALA A 169 -17.04 -21.61 -1.72
C ALA A 169 -18.22 -21.06 -0.91
N LEU A 170 -18.77 -19.91 -1.28
CA LEU A 170 -19.89 -19.27 -0.57
C LEU A 170 -21.27 -19.76 -1.05
N GLY A 171 -21.34 -20.45 -2.19
CA GLY A 171 -22.61 -20.88 -2.79
C GLY A 171 -23.48 -19.72 -3.27
N VAL A 172 -22.84 -18.63 -3.74
CA VAL A 172 -23.52 -17.40 -4.20
C VAL A 172 -23.27 -17.19 -5.70
N PRO A 173 -24.13 -16.45 -6.42
CA PRO A 173 -23.93 -16.18 -7.83
C PRO A 173 -22.64 -15.38 -8.11
N LEU A 174 -22.00 -15.70 -9.23
CA LEU A 174 -20.95 -14.90 -9.84
C LEU A 174 -21.60 -13.93 -10.83
N GLU A 175 -21.29 -12.64 -10.72
CA GLU A 175 -21.73 -11.60 -11.64
C GLU A 175 -20.51 -10.98 -12.33
N ILE A 176 -20.58 -10.75 -13.64
CA ILE A 176 -19.55 -10.03 -14.41
C ILE A 176 -20.22 -8.83 -15.07
N ASP A 177 -19.84 -7.62 -14.65
CA ASP A 177 -20.40 -6.35 -15.12
C ASP A 177 -21.94 -6.34 -15.08
N GLY A 178 -22.51 -6.84 -13.97
CA GLY A 178 -23.95 -6.90 -13.71
C GLY A 178 -24.71 -8.00 -14.47
N LYS A 179 -24.01 -8.90 -15.16
CA LYS A 179 -24.60 -10.06 -15.85
C LYS A 179 -24.21 -11.35 -15.14
N ALA A 180 -25.05 -12.38 -15.26
CA ALA A 180 -24.71 -13.72 -14.75
C ALA A 180 -23.39 -14.19 -15.40
N GLY A 181 -22.41 -14.51 -14.56
CA GLY A 181 -21.14 -15.09 -14.97
C GLY A 181 -21.17 -16.61 -14.83
N GLU A 182 -20.39 -17.29 -15.65
CA GLU A 182 -20.17 -18.73 -15.52
C GLU A 182 -18.93 -19.00 -14.66
N ILE A 183 -19.03 -19.98 -13.76
CA ILE A 183 -17.88 -20.50 -13.03
C ILE A 183 -17.20 -21.52 -13.96
N SER A 184 -16.20 -21.10 -14.72
CA SER A 184 -15.40 -22.02 -15.53
C SER A 184 -14.37 -22.74 -14.63
N ALA A 185 -14.47 -24.06 -14.54
CA ALA A 185 -13.48 -24.89 -13.88
C ALA A 185 -12.27 -25.06 -14.82
N GLY A 186 -11.19 -24.32 -14.58
CA GLY A 186 -9.88 -24.61 -15.19
C GLY A 186 -9.28 -23.56 -16.12
N GLU A 187 -9.69 -22.28 -16.05
CA GLU A 187 -8.89 -21.22 -16.69
C GLU A 187 -7.49 -21.15 -16.05
N ALA A 188 -6.47 -20.88 -16.88
CA ALA A 188 -5.09 -20.69 -16.45
C ALA A 188 -5.06 -19.73 -15.24
N GLY A 189 -4.72 -20.28 -14.07
CA GLY A 189 -4.83 -19.59 -12.80
C GLY A 189 -3.90 -18.39 -12.73
N ALA A 190 -4.26 -17.41 -11.91
CA ALA A 190 -3.30 -16.40 -11.50
C ALA A 190 -2.06 -17.07 -10.88
N GLU A 191 -0.91 -16.42 -11.03
CA GLU A 191 0.34 -16.90 -10.44
C GLU A 191 0.19 -17.08 -8.93
N ASP A 192 0.74 -18.18 -8.45
CA ASP A 192 0.75 -18.61 -7.07
C ASP A 192 2.11 -18.33 -6.45
N PHE A 193 2.13 -17.49 -5.42
CA PHE A 193 3.38 -17.05 -4.80
C PHE A 193 3.79 -17.89 -3.58
N GLY A 194 3.05 -18.95 -3.25
CA GLY A 194 3.47 -19.95 -2.27
C GLY A 194 2.41 -20.32 -1.24
N GLU A 195 2.86 -20.71 -0.04
CA GLU A 195 1.99 -21.14 1.05
C GLU A 195 1.25 -19.99 1.74
N ALA A 196 0.18 -20.34 2.44
CA ALA A 196 -0.58 -19.41 3.28
C ALA A 196 0.33 -18.68 4.27
N LEU A 197 0.25 -17.35 4.30
CA LEU A 197 0.86 -16.58 5.37
C LEU A 197 0.03 -16.68 6.64
N LYS A 198 0.66 -16.48 7.79
CA LYS A 198 -0.08 -16.33 9.05
C LYS A 198 -0.79 -14.99 9.07
N ALA A 199 -1.97 -14.95 9.68
CA ALA A 199 -2.79 -13.75 9.78
C ALA A 199 -2.04 -12.55 10.40
N GLY A 200 -1.23 -12.79 11.43
CA GLY A 200 -0.41 -11.74 12.06
C GLY A 200 0.65 -11.15 11.13
N ASP A 201 1.22 -11.97 10.26
CA ASP A 201 2.34 -11.59 9.38
C ASP A 201 1.83 -10.81 8.17
N ILE A 202 0.74 -11.28 7.55
CA ILE A 202 0.13 -10.60 6.40
C ILE A 202 -0.54 -9.28 6.80
N ALA A 203 -1.02 -9.13 8.05
CA ALA A 203 -1.72 -7.95 8.55
C ALA A 203 -1.00 -6.62 8.28
N ARG A 204 0.34 -6.63 8.29
CA ARG A 204 1.16 -5.43 8.23
C ARG A 204 1.17 -4.77 6.86
N PHE A 205 1.30 -5.54 5.79
CA PHE A 205 1.49 -4.99 4.45
C PHE A 205 0.30 -5.29 3.58
N ALA A 206 -0.28 -4.30 2.90
CA ALA A 206 -1.31 -4.54 1.89
C ALA A 206 -1.01 -3.75 0.62
N MET A 207 -1.41 -4.30 -0.52
CA MET A 207 -1.23 -3.69 -1.83
C MET A 207 -2.58 -3.60 -2.52
N ARG A 208 -2.94 -2.44 -3.09
CA ARG A 208 -4.20 -2.30 -3.84
C ARG A 208 -4.16 -1.11 -4.80
N GLY A 209 -5.15 -1.03 -5.68
CA GLY A 209 -5.46 0.19 -6.41
C GLY A 209 -5.92 1.34 -5.52
N GLU A 210 -5.30 2.51 -5.70
CA GLU A 210 -5.73 3.81 -5.18
C GLU A 210 -5.87 4.77 -6.37
N GLY A 211 -7.02 4.71 -7.04
CA GLY A 211 -7.21 5.32 -8.35
C GLY A 211 -6.37 4.61 -9.41
N PHE A 212 -5.58 5.37 -10.15
CA PHE A 212 -4.67 4.85 -11.20
C PHE A 212 -3.31 4.36 -10.69
N ARG A 213 -3.09 4.38 -9.37
CA ARG A 213 -1.86 3.89 -8.73
C ARG A 213 -2.11 2.54 -8.08
N VAL A 214 -1.11 1.67 -8.11
CA VAL A 214 -1.03 0.50 -7.23
C VAL A 214 -0.11 0.87 -6.07
N VAL A 215 -0.61 0.80 -4.84
CA VAL A 215 0.09 1.29 -3.65
C VAL A 215 0.29 0.16 -2.67
N LEU A 216 1.54 -0.05 -2.26
CA LEU A 216 1.93 -0.91 -1.13
C LEU A 216 1.99 -0.04 0.13
N ARG A 217 1.31 -0.46 1.20
CA ARG A 217 1.27 0.25 2.49
C ARG A 217 1.74 -0.62 3.65
N ASP A 218 2.31 0.04 4.67
CA ASP A 218 2.62 -0.52 5.98
C ASP A 218 1.61 0.00 7.03
N TYR A 219 0.77 -0.89 7.54
CA TYR A 219 -0.27 -0.62 8.56
C TYR A 219 0.26 -0.66 10.00
N ALA A 220 1.46 -1.22 10.21
CA ALA A 220 2.17 -1.10 11.48
C ALA A 220 2.84 0.27 11.61
N SER A 221 3.13 0.93 10.48
CA SER A 221 3.65 2.29 10.48
C SER A 221 2.54 3.34 10.60
N ARG A 222 2.76 4.34 11.47
CA ARG A 222 1.90 5.54 11.55
C ARG A 222 2.38 6.66 10.61
N GLY A 223 3.32 6.35 9.72
CA GLY A 223 3.91 7.29 8.78
C GLY A 223 4.55 8.50 9.49
N PRO A 224 4.33 9.73 9.01
CA PRO A 224 4.88 10.94 9.61
C PRO A 224 4.60 11.09 11.11
N ARG A 225 3.48 10.57 11.63
CA ARG A 225 3.12 10.66 13.06
C ARG A 225 4.16 10.06 13.99
N GLU A 226 4.92 9.06 13.55
CA GLU A 226 5.92 8.40 14.40
C GLU A 226 7.01 9.35 14.89
N THR A 227 7.38 10.32 14.04
CA THR A 227 8.42 11.29 14.37
C THR A 227 7.86 12.62 14.89
N ALA A 228 6.54 12.82 14.85
CA ALA A 228 5.88 14.09 15.16
C ALA A 228 6.34 14.69 16.51
N ARG A 229 6.30 13.90 17.59
CA ARG A 229 6.69 14.36 18.93
C ARG A 229 8.17 14.80 18.97
N ARG A 230 9.05 14.00 18.37
CA ARG A 230 10.49 14.28 18.31
C ARG A 230 10.75 15.56 17.51
N THR A 231 10.15 15.68 16.34
CA THR A 231 10.33 16.83 15.44
C THR A 231 9.78 18.11 16.07
N LEU A 232 8.62 18.06 16.72
CA LEU A 232 8.08 19.20 17.48
C LEU A 232 9.00 19.59 18.64
N PHE A 233 9.47 18.63 19.42
CA PHE A 233 10.39 18.89 20.54
C PHE A 233 11.68 19.56 20.06
N ILE A 234 12.33 19.03 19.02
CA ILE A 234 13.53 19.64 18.42
C ILE A 234 13.21 21.07 17.95
N GLY A 235 12.09 21.27 17.26
CA GLY A 235 11.66 22.60 16.81
C GLY A 235 11.47 23.59 17.96
N VAL A 236 10.87 23.18 19.08
CA VAL A 236 10.69 24.03 20.27
C VAL A 236 12.04 24.38 20.92
N VAL A 237 12.95 23.40 21.06
CA VAL A 237 14.29 23.63 21.62
C VAL A 237 15.07 24.62 20.75
N LEU A 238 15.05 24.43 19.42
CA LEU A 238 15.71 25.34 18.48
C LEU A 238 15.08 26.74 18.52
N LEU A 239 13.76 26.84 18.67
CA LEU A 239 13.09 28.13 18.79
C LEU A 239 13.54 28.88 20.07
N ALA A 240 13.63 28.18 21.21
CA ALA A 240 14.12 28.76 22.45
C ALA A 240 15.58 29.22 22.32
N ALA A 241 16.44 28.42 21.68
CA ALA A 241 17.82 28.79 21.39
C ALA A 241 17.90 30.02 20.48
N ALA A 242 17.08 30.09 19.42
CA ALA A 242 17.01 31.23 18.53
C ALA A 242 16.62 32.53 19.27
N VAL A 243 15.65 32.46 20.19
CA VAL A 243 15.27 33.60 21.03
C VAL A 243 16.46 34.09 21.87
N GLY A 244 17.19 33.17 22.49
CA GLY A 244 18.42 33.50 23.23
C GLY A 244 19.49 34.16 22.35
N LEU A 245 19.71 33.64 21.15
CA LEU A 245 20.67 34.21 20.19
C LEU A 245 20.25 35.61 19.71
N TRP A 246 18.97 35.84 19.43
CA TRP A 246 18.46 37.17 19.07
C TRP A 246 18.62 38.18 20.23
N ALA A 247 18.42 37.74 21.48
CA ALA A 247 18.68 38.58 22.65
C ALA A 247 20.16 38.95 22.79
N LEU A 248 21.06 37.97 22.62
CA LEU A 248 22.52 38.20 22.64
C LEU A 248 22.96 39.11 21.49
N PHE A 249 22.43 38.89 20.28
CA PHE A 249 22.65 39.76 19.13
C PHE A 249 22.30 41.21 19.46
N GLY A 250 21.08 41.45 19.98
CA GLY A 250 20.63 42.79 20.36
C GLY A 250 21.49 43.43 21.47
N ALA A 251 21.95 42.64 22.44
CA ALA A 251 22.87 43.12 23.47
C ALA A 251 24.23 43.55 22.88
N ARG A 252 24.77 42.78 21.92
CA ARG A 252 26.06 43.08 21.27
C ARG A 252 25.99 44.26 20.30
N VAL A 253 24.88 44.41 19.59
CA VAL A 253 24.63 45.60 18.76
C VAL A 253 24.65 46.86 19.62
N ARG A 254 23.99 46.84 20.79
CA ARG A 254 24.00 47.97 21.74
C ARG A 254 25.39 48.24 22.33
N ALA A 255 26.23 47.22 22.46
CA ALA A 255 27.60 47.33 22.94
C ALA A 255 28.60 47.80 21.86
N GLY A 256 28.17 47.95 20.60
CA GLY A 256 29.02 48.39 19.49
C GLY A 256 29.96 47.31 18.92
N ASP A 257 29.77 46.04 19.29
CA ASP A 257 30.62 44.92 18.86
C ASP A 257 30.16 44.36 17.50
N GLN A 258 30.58 45.02 16.42
CA GLN A 258 30.12 44.72 15.06
C GLN A 258 30.43 43.28 14.62
N GLY A 259 31.61 42.76 14.94
CA GLY A 259 32.05 41.43 14.51
C GLY A 259 31.20 40.32 15.13
N LEU A 260 31.01 40.37 16.46
CA LEU A 260 30.20 39.37 17.15
C LEU A 260 28.70 39.51 16.83
N SER A 261 28.21 40.73 16.60
CA SER A 261 26.84 40.96 16.16
C SER A 261 26.53 40.29 14.82
N VAL A 262 27.41 40.39 13.81
CA VAL A 262 27.18 39.72 12.52
C VAL A 262 27.11 38.20 12.70
N ALA A 263 28.04 37.61 13.45
CA ALA A 263 28.08 36.18 13.69
C ALA A 263 26.83 35.68 14.44
N LEU A 264 26.43 36.36 15.53
CA LEU A 264 25.24 36.00 16.30
C LEU A 264 23.94 36.18 15.50
N GLY A 265 23.85 37.24 14.69
CA GLY A 265 22.69 37.48 13.83
C GLY A 265 22.52 36.39 12.76
N ALA A 266 23.62 36.01 12.09
CA ALA A 266 23.59 34.92 11.11
C ALA A 266 23.22 33.57 11.76
N LEU A 267 23.79 33.28 12.93
CA LEU A 267 23.46 32.07 13.68
C LEU A 267 21.99 32.07 14.14
N ALA A 268 21.49 33.19 14.67
CA ALA A 268 20.10 33.34 15.09
C ALA A 268 19.14 33.10 13.92
N ALA A 269 19.42 33.67 12.74
CA ALA A 269 18.63 33.46 11.54
C ALA A 269 18.62 31.99 11.09
N LEU A 270 19.78 31.32 11.07
CA LEU A 270 19.88 29.90 10.69
C LEU A 270 19.11 29.00 11.66
N VAL A 271 19.26 29.24 12.97
CA VAL A 271 18.56 28.46 14.00
C VAL A 271 17.04 28.74 13.93
N SER A 272 16.61 29.99 13.71
CA SER A 272 15.20 30.32 13.50
C SER A 272 14.60 29.61 12.29
N LEU A 273 15.31 29.60 11.15
CA LEU A 273 14.84 28.90 9.95
C LEU A 273 14.74 27.40 10.18
N THR A 274 15.73 26.83 10.87
CA THR A 274 15.73 25.40 11.23
C THR A 274 14.56 25.09 12.17
N ALA A 275 14.34 25.89 13.21
CA ALA A 275 13.20 25.75 14.11
C ALA A 275 11.85 25.80 13.36
N TYR A 276 11.70 26.76 12.45
CA TYR A 276 10.52 26.89 11.60
C TYR A 276 10.28 25.64 10.75
N ALA A 277 11.33 25.10 10.11
CA ALA A 277 11.24 23.87 9.33
C ALA A 277 10.80 22.67 10.17
N PHE A 278 11.43 22.45 11.35
CA PHE A 278 11.06 21.35 12.26
C PHE A 278 9.63 21.50 12.78
N LEU A 279 9.20 22.69 13.20
CA LEU A 279 7.82 22.92 13.64
C LEU A 279 6.82 22.74 12.50
N GLY A 280 7.17 23.13 11.28
CA GLY A 280 6.38 22.90 10.06
C GLY A 280 6.16 21.41 9.80
N VAL A 281 7.23 20.62 9.80
CA VAL A 281 7.18 19.14 9.65
C VAL A 281 6.39 18.51 10.80
N GLY A 282 6.64 18.94 12.05
CA GLY A 282 5.94 18.44 13.22
C GLY A 282 4.44 18.69 13.16
N ARG A 283 4.02 19.91 12.77
CA ARG A 283 2.59 20.27 12.60
C ARG A 283 1.93 19.43 11.51
N PHE A 284 2.61 19.23 10.38
CA PHE A 284 2.13 18.35 9.32
C PHE A 284 1.96 16.92 9.83
N ALA A 285 2.98 16.40 10.52
CA ALA A 285 3.02 15.03 11.02
C ALA A 285 1.91 14.73 12.04
N VAL A 286 1.60 15.65 12.97
CA VAL A 286 0.47 15.49 13.91
C VAL A 286 -0.87 15.38 13.17
N SER A 287 -1.02 16.15 12.10
CA SER A 287 -2.27 16.24 11.33
C SER A 287 -2.51 15.03 10.40
N TYR A 288 -1.54 14.11 10.27
CA TYR A 288 -1.58 13.00 9.32
C TYR A 288 -2.65 11.95 9.69
N ALA A 289 -3.83 11.98 9.11
CA ALA A 289 -5.00 11.20 9.55
C ALA A 289 -4.88 9.69 9.32
N ALA A 290 -4.25 9.26 8.22
CA ALA A 290 -4.22 7.86 7.84
C ALA A 290 -3.56 6.97 8.89
N SER A 291 -3.99 5.73 8.84
CA SER A 291 -3.66 4.66 9.76
C SER A 291 -2.41 3.89 9.35
N SER A 292 -1.94 4.09 8.12
CA SER A 292 -0.87 3.35 7.45
C SER A 292 0.00 4.30 6.65
N SER A 293 1.26 3.93 6.42
CA SER A 293 2.18 4.68 5.55
C SER A 293 2.30 4.01 4.19
N PRO A 294 2.24 4.74 3.06
CA PRO A 294 2.62 4.17 1.78
C PRO A 294 4.14 3.93 1.75
N LEU A 295 4.53 2.74 1.31
CA LEU A 295 5.92 2.36 1.09
C LEU A 295 6.30 2.53 -0.37
N VAL A 296 5.43 2.08 -1.28
CA VAL A 296 5.65 2.15 -2.72
C VAL A 296 4.36 2.58 -3.40
N ALA A 297 4.45 3.57 -4.28
CA ALA A 297 3.36 3.91 -5.20
C ALA A 297 3.82 3.68 -6.63
N MET A 298 3.25 2.69 -7.29
CA MET A 298 3.44 2.39 -8.70
C MET A 298 2.33 3.05 -9.49
N GLY A 299 2.67 3.76 -10.53
CA GLY A 299 1.68 4.20 -11.50
C GLY A 299 2.26 4.27 -12.87
N ARG A 300 1.41 4.66 -13.80
CA ARG A 300 1.58 4.50 -15.24
C ARG A 300 2.98 4.65 -15.86
N ASP A 301 3.82 5.57 -15.37
CA ASP A 301 5.18 5.74 -15.90
C ASP A 301 6.29 5.68 -14.84
N ARG A 302 5.96 5.66 -13.55
CA ARG A 302 6.93 5.78 -12.46
C ARG A 302 6.53 4.97 -11.23
N VAL A 303 7.55 4.48 -10.55
CA VAL A 303 7.47 3.99 -9.18
C VAL A 303 8.07 5.04 -8.25
N VAL A 304 7.43 5.27 -7.10
CA VAL A 304 7.92 6.16 -6.05
C VAL A 304 8.02 5.35 -4.76
N VAL A 305 9.22 5.26 -4.22
CA VAL A 305 9.46 4.69 -2.88
C VAL A 305 9.36 5.80 -1.85
N ALA A 306 8.67 5.53 -0.74
CA ALA A 306 8.29 6.50 0.28
C ALA A 306 7.65 7.77 -0.32
N PRO A 307 6.50 7.64 -1.03
CA PRO A 307 5.90 8.78 -1.70
C PRO A 307 5.45 9.87 -0.73
N TRP A 308 5.44 11.10 -1.21
CA TRP A 308 4.85 12.22 -0.49
C TRP A 308 3.35 12.00 -0.32
N VAL A 309 2.82 12.47 0.82
CA VAL A 309 1.44 12.24 1.20
C VAL A 309 0.75 13.52 1.64
N SER A 310 -0.56 13.58 1.47
CA SER A 310 -1.40 14.61 2.08
C SER A 310 -1.48 14.42 3.60
N ARG A 311 -2.05 15.40 4.31
CA ARG A 311 -2.41 15.23 5.74
C ARG A 311 -3.45 14.15 5.95
N ARG A 312 -4.13 13.65 4.92
CA ARG A 312 -5.08 12.55 5.04
C ARG A 312 -4.47 11.20 4.66
N GLY A 313 -3.21 11.17 4.22
CA GLY A 313 -2.49 9.97 3.80
C GLY A 313 -2.70 9.55 2.35
N GLU A 314 -3.36 10.40 1.56
CA GLU A 314 -3.45 10.25 0.11
C GLU A 314 -2.06 10.45 -0.50
N VAL A 315 -1.69 9.64 -1.48
CA VAL A 315 -0.44 9.83 -2.23
C VAL A 315 -0.53 11.12 -3.05
N ASP A 316 0.50 11.96 -2.99
CA ASP A 316 0.58 13.19 -3.78
C ASP A 316 0.87 12.88 -5.25
N LEU A 317 -0.04 13.30 -6.14
CA LEU A 317 0.06 13.07 -7.59
C LEU A 317 0.43 14.34 -8.36
N ARG A 318 0.62 15.47 -7.67
CA ARG A 318 0.94 16.74 -8.32
C ARG A 318 2.33 16.70 -8.97
N PRO A 319 2.61 17.55 -9.96
CA PRO A 319 3.94 17.64 -10.58
C PRO A 319 5.06 17.85 -9.55
N GLU A 320 4.79 18.59 -8.48
CA GLU A 320 5.72 18.83 -7.37
C GLU A 320 5.86 17.59 -6.46
N GLY A 321 4.82 16.76 -6.35
CA GLY A 321 4.88 15.44 -5.70
C GLY A 321 5.82 14.46 -6.41
N ARG A 322 6.23 14.76 -7.66
CA ARG A 322 7.30 14.05 -8.38
C ARG A 322 8.70 14.25 -7.78
N LEU A 323 8.85 15.09 -6.75
CA LEU A 323 10.11 15.31 -6.03
C LEU A 323 10.43 14.21 -5.01
N GLY A 324 9.55 13.21 -4.82
CA GLY A 324 10.02 11.90 -4.32
C GLY A 324 11.01 11.28 -5.32
N ALA A 325 11.80 10.29 -4.91
CA ALA A 325 12.70 9.56 -5.83
C ALA A 325 11.88 8.74 -6.85
N ALA A 326 11.23 9.43 -7.80
CA ALA A 326 10.28 8.87 -8.74
C ALA A 326 11.05 8.28 -9.91
N ILE A 327 11.27 6.97 -9.84
CA ILE A 327 12.01 6.19 -10.83
C ILE A 327 11.07 5.87 -11.99
N PRO A 328 11.41 6.23 -13.24
CA PRO A 328 10.73 5.69 -14.42
C PRO A 328 10.61 4.18 -14.35
N ILE A 329 9.42 3.61 -14.56
CA ILE A 329 9.22 2.14 -14.48
C ILE A 329 10.17 1.41 -15.44
N GLY A 330 10.46 2.02 -16.58
CA GLY A 330 11.42 1.50 -17.53
C GLY A 330 12.78 1.24 -16.90
N GLU A 331 13.23 2.05 -15.93
CA GLU A 331 14.54 1.93 -15.26
C GLU A 331 14.57 0.90 -14.13
N VAL A 332 13.43 0.34 -13.75
CA VAL A 332 13.36 -0.76 -12.77
C VAL A 332 13.68 -2.07 -13.49
N GLN A 333 14.84 -2.64 -13.14
CA GLN A 333 15.38 -3.86 -13.75
C GLN A 333 14.80 -5.13 -13.13
N GLY A 334 14.42 -5.06 -11.86
CA GLY A 334 13.86 -6.19 -11.14
C GLY A 334 13.54 -5.85 -9.70
N VAL A 335 12.88 -6.79 -9.04
CA VAL A 335 12.63 -6.78 -7.59
C VAL A 335 13.32 -8.01 -7.02
N SER A 336 13.94 -7.92 -5.86
CA SER A 336 14.60 -9.06 -5.21
C SER A 336 14.52 -8.95 -3.69
N VAL A 337 14.64 -10.10 -3.00
CA VAL A 337 14.75 -10.16 -1.55
C VAL A 337 16.22 -10.27 -1.17
N LEU A 338 16.69 -9.30 -0.37
CA LEU A 338 18.03 -9.27 0.20
C LEU A 338 17.99 -9.52 1.70
N HIS A 339 19.10 -10.03 2.22
CA HIS A 339 19.28 -10.31 3.64
C HIS A 339 20.27 -9.29 4.22
N ARG A 340 19.83 -8.44 5.15
CA ARG A 340 20.65 -7.38 5.77
C ARG A 340 20.39 -7.32 7.26
N ASP A 341 21.42 -7.44 8.09
CA ASP A 341 21.35 -7.25 9.55
C ASP A 341 20.20 -8.01 10.24
N GLY A 342 19.99 -9.27 9.85
CA GLY A 342 18.92 -10.12 10.39
C GLY A 342 17.51 -9.78 9.88
N ARG A 343 17.39 -8.85 8.92
CA ARG A 343 16.15 -8.50 8.24
C ARG A 343 16.17 -8.95 6.78
N LYS A 344 14.96 -9.03 6.24
CA LYS A 344 14.70 -9.23 4.82
C LYS A 344 14.26 -7.90 4.23
N VAL A 345 14.92 -7.51 3.15
CA VAL A 345 14.69 -6.25 2.44
C VAL A 345 14.21 -6.58 1.05
N VAL A 346 13.03 -6.08 0.67
CA VAL A 346 12.56 -6.14 -0.70
C VAL A 346 13.13 -4.93 -1.43
N GLU A 347 14.03 -5.17 -2.38
CA GLU A 347 14.80 -4.16 -3.09
C GLU A 347 14.34 -4.04 -4.55
N LEU A 348 14.23 -2.79 -5.02
CA LEU A 348 14.11 -2.46 -6.43
C LEU A 348 15.51 -2.23 -7.01
N ALA A 349 15.92 -3.07 -7.97
CA ALA A 349 17.12 -2.83 -8.74
C ALA A 349 16.82 -1.77 -9.82
N THR A 350 17.51 -0.63 -9.79
CA THR A 350 17.27 0.47 -10.75
C THR A 350 18.54 0.89 -11.49
N ASP A 351 18.39 1.63 -12.58
CA ASP A 351 19.52 2.25 -13.30
C ASP A 351 20.31 3.28 -12.45
N HIS A 352 19.73 3.72 -11.32
CA HIS A 352 20.34 4.66 -10.36
C HIS A 352 20.91 3.98 -9.12
N GLY A 353 20.87 2.65 -9.05
CA GLY A 353 21.29 1.86 -7.90
C GLY A 353 20.12 1.16 -7.21
N PRO A 354 20.43 0.31 -6.23
CA PRO A 354 19.43 -0.39 -5.42
C PRO A 354 18.61 0.59 -4.56
N ILE A 355 17.30 0.32 -4.43
CA ILE A 355 16.39 1.09 -3.58
C ILE A 355 15.53 0.14 -2.74
N ASP A 356 15.60 0.28 -1.43
CA ASP A 356 14.84 -0.53 -0.49
C ASP A 356 13.37 -0.11 -0.48
N ALA A 357 12.48 -0.99 -0.93
CA ALA A 357 11.04 -0.73 -0.99
C ALA A 357 10.32 -1.13 0.29
N MET A 358 10.76 -2.20 0.96
CA MET A 358 10.12 -2.73 2.16
C MET A 358 11.12 -3.51 3.02
N GLU A 359 10.94 -3.46 4.35
CA GLU A 359 11.69 -4.28 5.30
C GLU A 359 10.79 -5.09 6.24
N THR A 360 11.14 -6.36 6.42
CA THR A 360 10.47 -7.29 7.33
C THR A 360 11.46 -8.25 7.99
N GLU A 361 11.04 -8.89 9.08
CA GLU A 361 11.81 -9.97 9.73
C GLU A 361 11.41 -11.35 9.18
N ASP A 362 10.25 -11.43 8.52
CA ASP A 362 9.69 -12.66 7.98
C ASP A 362 10.06 -12.86 6.50
N ALA A 363 10.69 -14.01 6.20
CA ALA A 363 11.11 -14.38 4.85
C ALA A 363 9.93 -14.61 3.90
N ALA A 364 8.89 -15.33 4.35
CA ALA A 364 7.74 -15.64 3.52
C ALA A 364 6.97 -14.35 3.14
N VAL A 365 6.86 -13.40 4.08
CA VAL A 365 6.28 -12.08 3.78
C VAL A 365 7.12 -11.32 2.77
N ALA A 366 8.45 -11.36 2.86
CA ALA A 366 9.34 -10.68 1.92
C ALA A 366 9.19 -11.24 0.51
N GLU A 367 9.13 -12.58 0.36
CA GLU A 367 8.97 -13.23 -0.95
C GLU A 367 7.61 -12.90 -1.58
N VAL A 368 6.51 -13.05 -0.83
CA VAL A 368 5.15 -12.73 -1.34
C VAL A 368 5.05 -11.26 -1.74
N VAL A 369 5.62 -10.34 -0.96
CA VAL A 369 5.62 -8.91 -1.32
C VAL A 369 6.55 -8.62 -2.50
N CYS A 370 7.66 -9.35 -2.64
CA CYS A 370 8.54 -9.25 -3.80
C CYS A 370 7.79 -9.61 -5.09
N GLU A 371 7.08 -10.75 -5.11
CA GLU A 371 6.26 -11.13 -6.26
C GLU A 371 5.10 -10.18 -6.50
N ALA A 372 4.40 -9.75 -5.44
CA ALA A 372 3.34 -8.77 -5.56
C ALA A 372 3.84 -7.45 -6.18
N LEU A 373 5.03 -6.98 -5.81
CA LEU A 373 5.65 -5.80 -6.40
C LEU A 373 6.04 -6.02 -7.87
N ARG A 374 6.58 -7.18 -8.25
CA ARG A 374 6.85 -7.50 -9.67
C ARG A 374 5.56 -7.43 -10.49
N ARG A 375 4.52 -8.13 -10.04
CA ARG A 375 3.19 -8.10 -10.66
C ARG A 375 2.65 -6.67 -10.75
N GLY A 376 2.74 -5.89 -9.67
CA GLY A 376 2.30 -4.50 -9.65
C GLY A 376 3.02 -3.61 -10.66
N LEU A 377 4.34 -3.77 -10.81
CA LEU A 377 5.13 -3.05 -11.81
C LEU A 377 4.68 -3.40 -13.23
N ASP A 378 4.45 -4.68 -13.52
CA ASP A 378 4.00 -5.12 -14.85
C ASP A 378 2.60 -4.61 -15.18
N GLN A 379 1.69 -4.61 -14.20
CA GLN A 379 0.33 -4.07 -14.34
C GLN A 379 0.29 -2.59 -14.76
N VAL A 380 1.32 -1.81 -14.43
CA VAL A 380 1.39 -0.37 -14.77
C VAL A 380 2.42 -0.05 -15.86
N ARG A 381 3.23 -1.01 -16.33
CA ARG A 381 4.34 -0.78 -17.26
C ARG A 381 3.86 -0.46 -18.68
N HIS A 382 4.15 0.73 -19.17
CA HIS A 382 3.81 1.15 -20.55
C HIS A 382 4.65 0.38 -21.60
N PRO A 383 4.04 -0.17 -22.68
CA PRO A 383 4.74 -1.06 -23.63
C PRO A 383 5.70 -0.31 -24.56
N GLY A 384 5.33 0.91 -24.98
CA GLY A 384 6.10 1.73 -25.93
C GLY A 384 7.13 2.68 -25.31
N ARG A 385 7.19 2.83 -23.97
CA ARG A 385 8.27 3.58 -23.31
C ARG A 385 9.39 2.59 -22.99
N GLY A 386 9.85 1.96 -24.06
CA GLY A 386 10.85 0.91 -24.02
C GLY A 386 12.21 1.49 -23.63
N VAL A 387 12.84 0.76 -22.71
CA VAL A 387 14.29 0.56 -22.62
C VAL A 387 15.10 1.85 -22.74
N SER A 388 15.49 2.45 -21.61
CA SER A 388 16.32 3.66 -21.60
C SER A 388 17.52 3.51 -22.55
N ALA A 389 18.08 4.60 -23.08
CA ALA A 389 19.26 4.50 -23.97
C ALA A 389 20.39 3.68 -23.33
N LYS A 390 20.52 3.73 -21.99
CA LYS A 390 21.41 2.87 -21.21
C LYS A 390 21.00 1.40 -21.25
N GLN A 391 19.73 1.08 -21.08
CA GLN A 391 19.24 -0.30 -21.17
C GLN A 391 19.40 -0.87 -22.59
N ARG A 392 19.22 -0.06 -23.64
CA ARG A 392 19.52 -0.47 -25.02
C ARG A 392 21.00 -0.76 -25.22
N ALA A 393 21.86 0.11 -24.68
CA ALA A 393 23.32 -0.09 -24.71
C ALA A 393 23.75 -1.34 -23.93
N ARG A 394 23.14 -1.63 -22.78
CA ARG A 394 23.40 -2.85 -22.00
C ARG A 394 22.89 -4.11 -22.67
N ALA A 395 21.67 -4.10 -23.22
CA ALA A 395 21.15 -5.23 -24.00
C ALA A 395 22.07 -5.54 -25.20
N LYS A 396 22.59 -4.51 -25.86
CA LYS A 396 23.59 -4.65 -26.94
C LYS A 396 24.93 -5.21 -26.43
N ALA A 397 25.33 -4.91 -25.19
CA ALA A 397 26.55 -5.42 -24.57
C ALA A 397 26.39 -6.85 -24.00
N ALA A 398 25.18 -7.27 -23.66
CA ALA A 398 24.87 -8.59 -23.09
C ALA A 398 24.42 -9.63 -24.14
N ALA A 399 24.14 -9.21 -25.38
CA ALA A 399 23.85 -10.13 -26.47
C ALA A 399 25.12 -10.94 -26.80
N PRO A 400 25.07 -12.29 -26.80
CA PRO A 400 26.20 -13.10 -27.27
C PRO A 400 26.49 -12.75 -28.74
N ALA A 401 27.79 -12.63 -29.04
CA ALA A 401 28.29 -12.24 -30.36
C ALA A 401 27.91 -13.23 -31.48
#